data_AF-A0A2E7Q6E1-F1
#
_entry.id   AF-A0A2E7Q6E1-F1
#
_cell.length_a   1.000
_cell.length_b   1.000
_cell.length_c   1.000
_cell.angle_alpha   90.00
_cell.angle_beta   90.00
_cell.angle_gamma   90.00
#
_symmetry.space_group_name_H-M   'P 1'
#
loop_
_entity.id
_entity.type
_entity.pdbx_description
1 polymer ?
#
loop_
_entity_poly.entity_id
_entity_poly.type
_entity_poly.pdbx_seq_one_letter_code
_entity_poly.pdbx_strand_id
1 'polypeptide(L)' 'MADLTFGPKGWTPERLGNLAGKTYVITGANAGAGFQAARILLGKGAEVVMLNRSAEKSAAA' A
#
# COMPACT_ATOMS: atom_id res chain seq x y z
N MET A 1 -15.84 8.33 22.89
CA MET A 1 -16.83 7.82 21.91
C MET A 1 -16.07 7.12 20.80
N ALA A 2 -16.67 6.10 20.16
CA ALA A 2 -16.05 5.46 19.00
C ALA A 2 -16.00 6.46 17.83
N ASP A 3 -14.85 6.57 17.17
CA ASP A 3 -14.72 7.32 15.92
C ASP A 3 -15.48 6.58 14.81
N LEU A 4 -16.55 7.21 14.31
CA LEU A 4 -17.40 6.69 13.24
C LEU A 4 -17.22 7.47 11.93
N THR A 5 -16.14 8.24 11.78
CA THR A 5 -15.87 9.09 10.60
C THR A 5 -16.00 8.34 9.27
N PHE A 6 -15.74 7.03 9.25
CA PHE A 6 -15.81 6.20 8.04
C PHE A 6 -16.97 5.18 8.02
N GLY A 7 -17.93 5.31 8.94
CA GLY A 7 -19.06 4.40 9.08
C GLY A 7 -18.70 3.07 9.76
N PRO A 8 -19.65 2.12 9.85
CA PRO A 8 -19.52 0.91 10.68
C PRO A 8 -18.42 -0.06 10.23
N LYS A 9 -17.93 0.08 9.00
CA LYS A 9 -16.83 -0.73 8.44
C LYS A 9 -15.46 -0.06 8.55
N GLY A 10 -15.39 1.16 9.09
CA GLY A 10 -14.15 1.93 9.15
C GLY A 10 -13.64 2.37 7.76
N TRP A 11 -12.39 2.84 7.73
CA TRP A 11 -11.73 3.17 6.48
C TRP A 11 -11.30 1.90 5.75
N THR A 12 -11.53 1.84 4.45
CA THR A 12 -11.15 0.70 3.62
C THR A 12 -10.44 1.17 2.34
N PRO A 13 -9.54 0.36 1.75
CA PRO A 13 -8.78 0.72 0.55
C PRO A 13 -9.63 1.05 -0.68
N GLU A 14 -10.87 0.59 -0.74
CA GLU A 14 -11.82 0.89 -1.83
C GLU A 14 -12.06 2.39 -1.98
N ARG A 15 -11.86 3.16 -0.90
CA ARG A 15 -11.99 4.61 -0.87
C ARG A 15 -10.86 5.34 -1.61
N LEU A 16 -9.75 4.67 -1.92
CA LEU A 16 -8.71 5.25 -2.77
C LEU A 16 -9.22 5.35 -4.22
N GLY A 17 -9.13 6.54 -4.78
CA GLY A 17 -9.39 6.80 -6.20
C GLY A 17 -8.27 6.29 -7.11
N ASN A 18 -8.31 6.70 -8.38
CA ASN A 18 -7.23 6.44 -9.33
C ASN A 18 -5.95 7.19 -8.91
N LEU A 19 -4.82 6.49 -8.91
CA LEU A 19 -3.50 7.01 -8.55
C LEU A 19 -2.52 7.04 -9.73
N ALA A 20 -3.00 6.86 -10.96
CA ALA A 20 -2.19 6.97 -12.17
C ALA A 20 -1.35 8.27 -12.20
N GLY A 21 -0.08 8.13 -12.58
CA GLY A 21 0.88 9.24 -12.63
C GLY A 21 1.45 9.66 -11.26
N LYS A 22 1.16 8.92 -10.18
CA LYS A 22 1.77 9.13 -8.86
C LYS A 22 2.75 8.01 -8.55
N THR A 23 3.91 8.37 -8.02
CA THR A 23 4.95 7.44 -7.58
C THR A 23 5.13 7.53 -6.07
N TYR A 24 5.18 6.38 -5.41
CA TYR A 24 5.35 6.26 -3.96
C TYR A 24 6.61 5.47 -3.63
N VAL A 25 7.32 5.86 -2.56
CA VAL A 25 8.45 5.10 -2.02
C VAL A 25 7.98 4.41 -0.74
N ILE A 26 8.14 3.09 -0.66
CA ILE A 26 7.79 2.30 0.55
C ILE A 26 9.01 1.54 1.05
N THR A 27 9.41 1.82 2.28
CA THR A 27 10.40 1.02 3.01
C THR A 27 9.76 -0.20 3.65
N GLY A 28 10.39 -1.37 3.56
CA GLY A 28 9.85 -2.62 4.11
C GLY A 28 8.61 -3.12 3.35
N ALA A 29 8.63 -3.01 2.03
CA ALA A 29 7.53 -3.37 1.15
C ALA A 29 7.46 -4.86 0.78
N ASN A 30 8.40 -5.69 1.22
CA ASN A 30 8.41 -7.13 0.89
C ASN A 30 7.62 -8.02 1.86
N ALA A 31 7.06 -7.48 2.94
CA ALA A 31 6.20 -8.24 3.86
C ALA A 31 5.25 -7.32 4.65
N GLY A 32 4.28 -7.93 5.35
CA GLY A 32 3.44 -7.25 6.33
C GLY A 32 2.67 -6.04 5.77
N ALA A 33 2.61 -4.96 6.54
CA ALA A 33 1.87 -3.76 6.19
C ALA A 33 2.41 -3.06 4.94
N GLY A 34 3.74 -2.98 4.78
CA GLY A 34 4.36 -2.36 3.60
C GLY A 34 4.01 -3.09 2.31
N PHE A 35 3.97 -4.43 2.34
CA PHE A 35 3.55 -5.25 1.20
C PHE A 35 2.08 -5.03 0.84
N GLN A 36 1.18 -5.03 1.83
CA GLN A 36 -0.24 -4.77 1.55
C GLN A 36 -0.46 -3.34 1.04
N ALA A 37 0.25 -2.35 1.59
CA ALA A 37 0.20 -0.97 1.10
C ALA A 37 0.67 -0.88 -0.36
N ALA A 38 1.81 -1.48 -0.70
CA ALA A 38 2.32 -1.52 -2.08
C ALA A 38 1.29 -2.14 -3.04
N ARG A 39 0.72 -3.30 -2.69
CA ARG A 39 -0.32 -3.97 -3.49
C ARG A 39 -1.56 -3.12 -3.71
N ILE A 40 -2.04 -2.44 -2.66
CA ILE A 40 -3.21 -1.56 -2.75
C ILE A 40 -2.93 -0.39 -3.69
N LEU A 41 -1.77 0.28 -3.55
CA LEU A 41 -1.43 1.45 -4.37
C LEU A 41 -1.22 1.06 -5.84
N LEU A 42 -0.50 -0.04 -6.10
CA LEU A 42 -0.32 -0.60 -7.44
C LEU A 42 -1.67 -0.96 -8.07
N GLY A 43 -2.57 -1.58 -7.30
CA GLY A 43 -3.93 -1.91 -7.74
C GLY A 43 -4.81 -0.68 -8.08
N LYS A 44 -4.40 0.52 -7.66
CA LYS A 44 -5.05 1.80 -8.00
C LYS A 44 -4.33 2.55 -9.12
N GLY A 45 -3.36 1.93 -9.77
CA GLY A 45 -2.62 2.49 -10.91
C GLY A 45 -1.43 3.36 -10.53
N ALA A 46 -1.03 3.40 -9.26
CA ALA A 46 0.19 4.09 -8.85
C ALA A 46 1.44 3.32 -9.29
N GLU A 47 2.57 4.01 -9.30
CA GLU A 47 3.89 3.39 -9.31
C GLU A 47 4.43 3.31 -7.88
N VAL A 48 5.12 2.21 -7.55
CA VAL A 48 5.70 2.01 -6.21
C VAL A 48 7.16 1.59 -6.33
N VAL A 49 8.05 2.37 -5.72
CA VAL A 49 9.45 2.03 -5.50
C VAL A 49 9.58 1.34 -4.14
N MET A 50 9.92 0.06 -4.16
CA MET A 50 10.09 -0.74 -2.96
C MET A 50 11.53 -0.70 -2.46
N LEU A 51 11.73 -0.31 -1.20
CA LEU A 51 13.04 -0.31 -0.54
C LEU A 51 13.05 -1.33 0.58
N ASN A 52 13.87 -2.38 0.44
CA ASN A 52 13.95 -3.48 1.39
C ASN A 52 15.40 -3.75 1.78
N ARG A 53 15.60 -4.52 2.85
CA ARG A 53 16.94 -4.85 3.36
C ARG A 53 17.66 -5.93 2.55
N SER A 54 16.93 -6.92 2.05
CA SER A 54 17.49 -8.08 1.33
C SER A 54 16.94 -8.12 -0.09
N ALA A 55 17.84 -8.16 -1.07
CA ALA A 55 17.48 -8.29 -2.48
C ALA A 55 16.78 -9.63 -2.75
N GLU A 56 17.31 -10.72 -2.20
CA GLU A 56 16.74 -12.06 -2.34
C GLU A 56 15.29 -12.11 -1.84
N LYS A 57 15.02 -11.61 -0.63
CA LYS A 57 13.66 -11.54 -0.09
C LYS A 57 12.75 -10.55 -0.83
N SER A 58 13.31 -9.66 -1.64
CA SER A 58 12.52 -8.74 -2.47
C SER A 58 12.14 -9.39 -3.80
N ALA A 59 13.01 -10.20 -4.37
CA ALA A 59 12.74 -10.94 -5.60
C ALA A 59 11.73 -12.09 -5.38
N ALA A 60 11.69 -12.65 -4.16
CA ALA A 60 10.78 -13.73 -3.80
C ALA A 60 9.38 -13.27 -3.34
N ALA A 61 9.17 -11.96 -3.13
CA ALA A 61 7.91 -11.39 -2.63
C ALA A 61 6.92 -11.09 -3.77
#